data_AF-A0A4Y2E6E2-F1
#
_entry.id   AF-A0A4Y2E6E2-F1
#
_cell.length_a   1.000
_cell.length_b   1.000
_cell.length_c   1.000
_cell.angle_alpha   90.00
_cell.angle_beta   90.00
_cell.angle_gamma   90.00
#
_symmetry.space_group_name_H-M   'P 1'
#
loop_
_entity.id
_entity.type
_entity.pdbx_description
1 polymer ?
#
loop_
_entity_poly.entity_id
_entity_poly.type
_entity_poly.pdbx_seq_one_letter_code
_entity_poly.pdbx_strand_id
1 'polypeptide(L)'
;MHTGFTAVMDNDQIAVIVKRSFLHMRKYGAMIGNTVDGIVTLGENIADNGGVRNAFKAFRLHLALSGEELNYRKRLPGLSASPEQLFFLGYASIWCANMTHKYAMGFTENDNHSPNKI
;
A
#
# COMPACT_ATOMS: atom_id res chain seq x y z
N MET A 1 -4.18 15.71 31.36
CA MET A 1 -3.37 15.29 30.20
C MET A 1 -4.10 14.12 29.55
N HIS A 2 -4.94 14.37 28.54
CA HIS A 2 -5.47 13.31 27.68
C HIS A 2 -4.48 13.14 26.53
N THR A 3 -3.68 12.08 26.58
CA THR A 3 -3.01 11.55 25.38
C THR A 3 -4.11 10.93 24.51
N GLY A 4 -4.78 11.77 23.72
CA GLY A 4 -5.65 11.28 22.67
C GLY A 4 -4.78 10.60 21.62
N PHE A 5 -4.95 9.29 21.45
CA PHE A 5 -4.55 8.65 20.20
C PHE A 5 -5.38 9.30 19.10
N THR A 6 -4.82 10.30 18.41
CA THR A 6 -5.44 10.81 17.19
C THR A 6 -5.50 9.65 16.22
N ALA A 7 -6.70 9.30 15.78
CA ALA A 7 -6.87 8.27 14.76
C ALA A 7 -5.97 8.59 13.57
N VAL A 8 -5.20 7.59 13.15
CA VAL A 8 -4.20 7.70 12.09
C VAL A 8 -4.85 8.02 10.73
N MET A 9 -6.13 7.66 10.58
CA MET A 9 -6.98 7.97 9.44
C MET A 9 -8.35 8.42 9.94
N ASP A 10 -8.98 9.36 9.22
CA ASP A 10 -10.37 9.75 9.46
C ASP A 10 -11.36 8.75 8.83
N ASN A 11 -12.64 8.89 9.21
CA ASN A 11 -13.70 7.99 8.75
C ASN A 11 -13.92 8.04 7.23
N ASP A 12 -13.69 9.19 6.58
CA ASP A 12 -13.84 9.32 5.13
C ASP A 12 -12.75 8.53 4.40
N GLN A 13 -11.53 8.54 4.94
CA GLN A 13 -10.41 7.76 4.42
C GLN A 13 -10.64 6.27 4.60
N ILE A 14 -11.14 5.86 5.77
CA ILE A 14 -11.52 4.47 6.01
C ILE A 14 -12.61 4.05 5.01
N ALA A 15 -13.64 4.88 4.81
CA ALA A 15 -14.71 4.59 3.85
C ALA A 15 -14.21 4.47 2.41
N VAL A 16 -13.25 5.33 2.00
CA VAL A 16 -12.61 5.25 0.68
C VAL A 16 -11.81 3.96 0.54
N ILE A 17 -11.03 3.57 1.56
CA ILE A 17 -10.23 2.33 1.56
C ILE A 17 -11.17 1.13 1.44
N VAL A 18 -12.18 1.04 2.31
CA VAL A 18 -13.20 -0.02 2.31
C VAL A 18 -13.82 -0.16 0.91
N LYS A 19 -14.30 0.95 0.33
CA LYS A 19 -14.95 0.95 -0.99
C LYS A 19 -13.99 0.53 -2.12
N ARG A 20 -12.73 0.98 -2.06
CA ARG A 20 -11.72 0.64 -3.08
C ARG A 20 -11.24 -0.80 -2.96
N SER A 21 -11.09 -1.32 -1.74
CA SER A 21 -10.78 -2.73 -1.50
C SER A 21 -11.80 -3.60 -2.23
N PHE A 22 -13.11 -3.40 -2.01
CA PHE A 22 -14.17 -4.17 -2.68
C PHE A 22 -14.05 -4.18 -4.21
N LEU A 23 -13.72 -3.05 -4.83
CA LEU A 23 -13.56 -2.97 -6.28
C LEU A 23 -12.30 -3.69 -6.78
N HIS A 24 -11.19 -3.56 -6.06
CA HIS A 24 -9.92 -4.19 -6.41
C HIS A 24 -10.01 -5.71 -6.32
N MET A 25 -10.57 -6.22 -5.22
CA MET A 25 -10.74 -7.66 -4.96
C MET A 25 -11.64 -8.35 -5.98
N ARG A 26 -12.69 -7.66 -6.45
CA ARG A 26 -13.54 -8.17 -7.52
C ARG A 26 -12.77 -8.34 -8.84
N LYS A 27 -11.85 -7.43 -9.16
CA LYS A 27 -10.99 -7.55 -10.34
C LYS A 27 -9.96 -8.66 -10.18
N TYR A 28 -9.32 -8.74 -9.01
CA TYR A 28 -8.36 -9.80 -8.71
C TYR A 28 -9.00 -11.18 -8.81
N GLY A 29 -10.20 -11.32 -8.22
CA GLY A 29 -10.86 -12.61 -8.20
C GLY A 29 -11.33 -13.10 -9.56
N ALA A 30 -11.61 -12.19 -10.49
CA ALA A 30 -11.86 -12.54 -11.88
C ALA A 30 -10.62 -13.12 -12.59
N MET A 31 -9.40 -12.77 -12.16
CA MET A 31 -8.15 -13.26 -12.77
C MET A 31 -7.76 -14.66 -12.28
N ILE A 32 -8.05 -15.00 -11.03
CA ILE A 32 -7.71 -16.29 -10.40
C ILE A 32 -8.89 -17.28 -10.33
N GLY A 33 -10.06 -16.89 -10.86
CA GLY A 33 -11.27 -17.70 -10.80
C GLY A 33 -11.85 -17.89 -9.38
N ASN A 34 -11.44 -17.06 -8.41
CA ASN A 34 -11.89 -17.12 -7.02
C ASN A 34 -11.98 -15.71 -6.42
N THR A 35 -13.02 -15.38 -5.67
CA THR A 35 -13.21 -14.02 -5.13
C THR A 35 -12.40 -13.79 -3.85
N VAL A 36 -11.65 -12.68 -3.79
CA VAL A 36 -11.03 -12.24 -2.53
C VAL A 36 -12.10 -11.61 -1.62
N ASP A 37 -12.18 -12.06 -0.37
CA ASP A 37 -13.14 -11.54 0.61
C ASP A 37 -12.64 -10.23 1.24
N GLY A 38 -13.44 -9.18 1.08
CA GLY A 38 -13.13 -7.84 1.59
C GLY A 38 -13.30 -7.62 3.06
N ILE A 39 -14.07 -8.47 3.73
CA ILE A 39 -14.23 -8.43 5.17
C ILE A 39 -13.02 -9.10 5.82
N VAL A 40 -12.57 -10.24 5.27
CA VAL A 40 -11.39 -10.96 5.76
C VAL A 40 -10.13 -10.11 5.63
N THR A 41 -9.94 -9.45 4.48
CA THR A 41 -8.74 -8.64 4.22
C THR A 41 -8.82 -7.20 4.74
N LEU A 42 -9.92 -6.80 5.38
CA LEU A 42 -10.18 -5.40 5.73
C LEU A 42 -9.11 -4.81 6.64
N GLY A 43 -8.70 -5.56 7.67
CA GLY A 43 -7.71 -5.12 8.65
C GLY A 43 -6.37 -4.77 8.01
N GLU A 44 -5.84 -5.69 7.21
CA GLU A 44 -4.56 -5.50 6.49
C GLU A 44 -4.69 -4.40 5.42
N ASN A 45 -5.81 -4.34 4.71
CA ASN A 45 -6.05 -3.26 3.74
C ASN A 45 -6.04 -1.86 4.40
N ILE A 46 -6.62 -1.73 5.60
CA ILE A 46 -6.57 -0.50 6.40
C ILE A 46 -5.13 -0.23 6.83
N ALA A 47 -4.42 -1.24 7.34
CA ALA A 47 -3.04 -1.12 7.80
C ALA A 47 -2.10 -0.66 6.67
N ASP A 48 -2.16 -1.28 5.49
CA ASP A 48 -1.33 -0.96 4.34
C ASP A 48 -1.57 0.46 3.82
N ASN A 49 -2.83 0.84 3.65
CA ASN A 49 -3.19 2.19 3.18
C ASN A 49 -2.82 3.26 4.20
N GLY A 50 -3.02 2.99 5.50
CA GLY A 50 -2.61 3.89 6.57
C GLY A 50 -1.09 4.02 6.66
N GLY A 51 -0.39 2.90 6.61
CA GLY A 51 1.07 2.82 6.70
C GLY A 51 1.75 3.60 5.58
N VAL A 52 1.41 3.31 4.32
CA VAL A 52 2.03 3.99 3.17
C VAL A 52 1.75 5.49 3.17
N ARG A 53 0.54 5.91 3.60
CA ARG A 53 0.19 7.33 3.69
C ARG A 53 1.04 8.06 4.73
N ASN A 54 1.22 7.48 5.91
CA ASN A 54 2.04 8.09 6.97
C ASN A 54 3.52 8.09 6.60
N ALA A 55 4.02 6.99 6.04
CA ALA A 55 5.38 6.90 5.55
C ALA A 55 5.65 7.97 4.48
N PHE A 56 4.71 8.19 3.56
CA PHE A 56 4.83 9.25 2.55
C PHE A 56 4.79 10.66 3.15
N LYS A 57 3.93 10.90 4.15
CA LYS A 57 3.89 12.18 4.88
C LYS A 57 5.21 12.44 5.61
N ALA A 58 5.74 11.44 6.31
CA ALA A 58 7.03 11.52 7.00
C ALA A 58 8.18 11.74 6.01
N PHE A 59 8.16 11.05 4.87
CA PHE A 59 9.11 11.25 3.78
C PHE A 59 9.09 12.70 3.29
N ARG A 60 7.92 13.27 2.99
CA ARG A 60 7.83 14.68 2.56
C ARG A 60 8.31 15.67 3.61
N LEU A 61 8.02 15.42 4.89
CA LEU A 61 8.56 16.25 5.98
C LEU A 61 10.08 16.17 6.04
N HIS A 62 10.63 14.95 5.95
CA HIS A 62 12.08 14.75 5.87
C HIS A 62 12.67 15.49 4.67
N LEU A 63 12.04 15.44 3.49
CA LEU A 63 12.49 16.19 2.31
C LEU A 63 12.56 17.70 2.58
N ALA A 64 11.54 18.26 3.23
CA ALA A 64 11.46 19.69 3.53
C ALA A 64 12.52 20.15 4.55
N LEU A 65 12.86 19.30 5.53
CA LEU A 65 13.84 19.60 6.58
C LEU A 65 15.30 19.42 6.14
N SER A 66 15.53 18.70 5.04
CA SER A 66 16.87 18.20 4.66
C SER A 66 17.75 19.18 3.87
N GLY A 67 17.28 20.40 3.56
CA GLY A 67 18.04 21.38 2.76
C GLY A 67 18.30 20.96 1.29
N GLU A 68 18.99 21.81 0.53
CA GLU A 68 19.25 21.60 -0.92
C GLU A 68 20.22 20.45 -1.23
N GLU A 69 21.21 20.19 -0.38
CA GLU A 69 22.27 19.21 -0.67
C GLU A 69 21.73 17.77 -0.74
N LEU A 70 20.71 17.46 0.08
CA LEU A 70 19.98 16.20 0.02
C LEU A 70 19.07 16.12 -1.21
N ASN A 71 18.60 17.23 -1.78
CA ASN A 71 17.74 17.20 -2.98
C ASN A 71 18.46 16.65 -4.23
N TYR A 72 19.77 16.86 -4.34
CA TYR A 72 20.59 16.35 -5.44
C TYR A 72 20.78 14.82 -5.40
N ARG A 73 20.90 14.23 -4.20
CA ARG A 73 21.12 12.78 -4.01
C ARG A 73 19.86 11.92 -4.18
N LYS A 74 18.69 12.53 -4.43
CA LYS A 74 17.40 11.82 -4.46
C LYS A 74 16.97 11.36 -5.86
N ARG A 75 17.85 11.47 -6.87
CA ARG A 75 17.64 10.86 -8.19
C ARG A 75 18.56 9.67 -8.33
N LEU A 76 18.02 8.55 -8.81
CA LEU A 76 18.82 7.37 -9.10
C LEU A 76 19.42 7.49 -10.51
N PRO A 77 20.73 7.27 -10.68
CA PRO A 77 21.35 7.19 -12.00
C PRO A 77 20.62 6.15 -12.87
N GLY A 78 20.29 6.52 -14.11
CA GLY A 78 19.61 5.62 -15.05
C GLY A 78 18.09 5.48 -14.86
N LEU A 79 17.50 6.15 -13.87
CA LEU A 79 16.05 6.15 -13.67
C LEU A 79 15.52 7.57 -13.50
N SER A 80 14.80 8.06 -14.53
CA SER A 80 14.20 9.39 -14.52
C SER A 80 12.90 9.41 -13.73
N ALA A 81 13.01 9.36 -12.40
CA ALA A 81 11.90 9.44 -11.46
C ALA A 81 12.17 10.50 -10.38
N SER A 82 11.12 11.21 -9.96
CA SER A 82 11.19 12.14 -8.82
C SER A 82 11.40 11.36 -7.51
N PRO A 83 11.86 12.01 -6.43
CA PRO A 83 11.99 11.37 -5.11
C PRO A 83 10.67 10.74 -4.63
N GLU A 84 9.54 11.40 -4.88
CA GLU A 84 8.20 10.88 -4.56
C GLU A 84 7.82 9.69 -5.42
N GLN A 85 8.15 9.70 -6.71
CA GLN A 85 7.93 8.53 -7.57
C GLN A 85 8.79 7.34 -7.12
N LEU A 86 10.04 7.60 -6.75
CA LEU A 86 10.95 6.58 -6.21
C LEU A 86 10.46 6.00 -4.88
N PHE A 87 9.84 6.80 -4.02
CA PHE A 87 9.18 6.31 -2.80
C PHE A 87 8.11 5.24 -3.14
N PHE A 88 7.21 5.54 -4.08
CA PHE A 88 6.14 4.60 -4.45
C PHE A 88 6.66 3.40 -5.26
N LEU A 89 7.70 3.58 -6.08
CA LEU A 89 8.38 2.47 -6.75
C LEU A 89 9.04 1.53 -5.73
N GLY A 90 9.71 2.07 -4.71
CA GLY A 90 10.30 1.30 -3.62
C GLY A 90 9.23 0.55 -2.82
N TYR A 91 8.14 1.23 -2.43
CA TYR A 91 7.01 0.60 -1.76
C TYR A 91 6.42 -0.54 -2.59
N ALA A 92 6.15 -0.32 -3.88
CA ALA A 92 5.59 -1.34 -4.76
C ALA A 92 6.54 -2.54 -4.95
N SER A 93 7.85 -2.30 -4.98
CA SER A 93 8.85 -3.37 -5.19
C SER A 93 8.88 -4.41 -4.07
N ILE A 94 8.49 -4.04 -2.84
CA ILE A 94 8.38 -4.98 -1.70
C ILE A 94 7.31 -6.04 -1.98
N TRP A 95 6.28 -5.69 -2.74
CA TRP A 95 5.14 -6.55 -3.07
C TRP A 95 5.31 -7.30 -4.40
N CYS A 96 6.46 -7.18 -5.05
CA CYS A 96 6.75 -7.96 -6.24
C CYS A 96 6.86 -9.45 -5.87
N ALA A 97 5.89 -10.24 -6.30
CA ALA A 97 5.88 -11.69 -6.13
C ALA A 97 5.27 -12.35 -7.37
N ASN A 98 5.66 -13.60 -7.63
CA ASN A 98 5.04 -14.42 -8.65
C ASN A 98 4.51 -15.69 -7.98
N MET A 99 3.24 -16.01 -8.24
CA MET A 99 2.54 -17.13 -7.63
C MET A 99 1.95 -18.04 -8.70
N THR A 100 2.03 -19.35 -8.48
CA THR A 100 1.25 -20.29 -9.31
C THR A 100 -0.24 -20.10 -9.04
N HIS A 101 -1.09 -20.36 -10.03
CA HIS A 101 -2.54 -20.26 -9.87
C HIS A 101 -3.07 -21.06 -8.67
N LYS A 102 -2.57 -22.30 -8.50
CA LYS A 102 -2.95 -23.16 -7.36
C LYS A 102 -2.59 -22.53 -6.01
N TYR A 103 -1.41 -21.93 -5.91
CA TYR A 103 -0.98 -21.25 -4.69
C TYR A 103 -1.82 -19.99 -4.43
N ALA A 104 -2.10 -19.19 -5.45
CA ALA A 104 -2.92 -17.98 -5.33
C ALA A 104 -4.36 -18.29 -4.85
N MET A 105 -4.95 -19.39 -5.31
CA MET A 105 -6.25 -19.86 -4.82
C MET A 105 -6.19 -20.19 -3.32
N GLY A 106 -5.22 -21.00 -2.91
CA GLY A 106 -5.07 -21.38 -1.49
C GLY A 106 -4.72 -20.19 -0.59
N PHE A 107 -3.92 -19.24 -1.08
CA PHE A 107 -3.60 -18.00 -0.36
C PHE A 107 -4.87 -17.18 -0.10
N THR A 108 -5.70 -17.01 -1.13
CA THR A 108 -6.96 -16.24 -1.03
C THR A 108 -7.94 -16.82 0.01
N GLU A 109 -7.88 -18.12 0.26
CA GLU A 109 -8.77 -18.81 1.20
C GLU A 109 -8.27 -18.77 2.66
N ASN A 110 -6.95 -18.69 2.87
CA ASN A 110 -6.34 -18.92 4.18
C ASN A 110 -5.57 -17.72 4.74
N ASP A 111 -5.28 -16.72 3.92
CA ASP A 111 -4.52 -15.52 4.30
C ASP A 111 -5.44 -14.31 4.44
N ASN A 112 -5.17 -13.47 5.43
CA ASN A 112 -5.91 -12.23 5.68
C ASN A 112 -5.32 -11.02 4.94
N HIS A 113 -4.21 -11.18 4.21
CA HIS A 113 -3.66 -10.13 3.34
C HIS A 113 -4.30 -10.20 1.96
N SER A 114 -4.48 -9.04 1.33
CA SER A 114 -4.81 -9.01 -0.09
C SER A 114 -3.64 -9.58 -0.90
N PRO A 115 -3.89 -10.45 -1.88
CA PRO A 115 -2.81 -11.07 -2.64
C PRO A 115 -2.09 -10.07 -3.55
N ASN A 116 -0.78 -10.28 -3.73
CA ASN A 116 0.00 -9.52 -4.70
C ASN A 116 -0.53 -9.74 -6.11
N LYS A 117 -0.48 -8.70 -6.95
CA LYS A 117 -0.81 -8.82 -8.37
C LYS A 117 0.16 -9.78 -9.05
N ILE A 118 -0.39 -10.85 -9.62
CA ILE A 118 0.31 -11.80 -10.50
C ILE A 118 0.45 -11.18 -11.89
#